data_AF-A0A8J7R8U1-F1
#
_entry.id   AF-A0A8J7R8U1-F1
#
_cell.length_a   1.000
_cell.length_b   1.000
_cell.length_c   1.000
_cell.angle_alpha   90.00
_cell.angle_beta   90.00
_cell.angle_gamma   90.00
#
_symmetry.space_group_name_H-M   'P 1'
#
loop_
_entity.id
_entity.type
_entity.pdbx_description
1 polymer ?
#
loop_
_entity_poly.entity_id
_entity_poly.type
_entity_poly.pdbx_seq_one_letter_code
_entity_poly.pdbx_strand_id
1 'polypeptide(L)'
;MKTPGKRTSTLLIALVLPLAFMGSLLVLMCSVSSVPELIAALVFIGGVLIAVALGAVASGKGAKAQWIAVSFVVGALLCVVIVFGISLSLAWHEHRPGLVSYHVSVTGLEGGSGEGSTTLLVPVPMKDGEIVIPPSRLVNQTFENWTTALVETEDGTMLAFQHQHTNLTDIQGDFYVPEENITDTKRLPEEYLSPVLETISDGCYTTVIYVDEGIRPPGNLTVDLRLSAGGGLYHGMFEQMYRTEVQETVPPGTAGRIVVTAEVGEYRPRGP
;
A
#
# COMPACT_ATOMS: atom_id res chain seq x y z
N MET A 1 5.86 -67.67 25.70
CA MET A 1 5.67 -66.68 24.62
C MET A 1 5.54 -65.29 25.23
N LYS A 2 6.59 -64.44 25.13
CA LYS A 2 6.54 -63.02 25.52
C LYS A 2 6.52 -62.20 24.23
N THR A 3 5.41 -61.51 23.98
CA THR A 3 5.17 -60.69 22.79
C THR A 3 6.10 -59.46 22.74
N PRO A 4 6.97 -59.31 21.72
CA PRO A 4 7.89 -58.18 21.58
C PRO A 4 7.25 -57.03 20.76
N GLY A 5 6.01 -56.64 21.10
CA GLY A 5 5.20 -55.77 20.23
C GLY A 5 5.12 -54.29 20.60
N LYS A 6 5.35 -53.89 21.86
CA LYS A 6 5.07 -52.50 22.31
C LYS A 6 6.25 -51.53 22.25
N ARG A 7 7.50 -52.01 22.35
CA ARG A 7 8.70 -51.14 22.40
C ARG A 7 9.07 -50.57 21.04
N THR A 8 8.90 -51.35 19.99
CA THR A 8 9.16 -50.96 18.59
C THR A 8 8.18 -49.91 18.10
N SER A 9 6.88 -50.03 18.43
CA SER A 9 5.87 -49.03 18.01
C SER A 9 6.08 -47.65 18.65
N THR A 10 6.54 -47.59 19.90
CA THR A 10 6.76 -46.31 20.59
C THR A 10 7.99 -45.57 20.03
N LEU A 11 9.06 -46.32 19.69
CA LEU A 11 10.24 -45.78 19.02
C LEU A 11 9.95 -45.33 17.59
N LEU A 12 9.09 -46.09 16.87
CA LEU A 12 8.70 -45.73 15.51
C LEU A 12 7.88 -44.45 15.49
N ILE A 13 6.93 -44.28 16.42
CA ILE A 13 6.13 -43.05 16.55
C ILE A 13 7.01 -41.87 16.97
N ALA A 14 7.95 -42.09 17.90
CA ALA A 14 8.90 -41.06 18.32
C ALA A 14 9.88 -40.62 17.22
N LEU A 15 10.10 -41.44 16.18
CA LEU A 15 10.95 -41.13 15.04
C LEU A 15 10.16 -40.54 13.87
N VAL A 16 8.98 -41.10 13.58
CA VAL A 16 8.18 -40.76 12.39
C VAL A 16 7.48 -39.42 12.54
N LEU A 17 6.99 -39.07 13.74
CA LEU A 17 6.34 -37.78 13.97
C LEU A 17 7.27 -36.57 13.74
N PRO A 18 8.51 -36.53 14.28
CA PRO A 18 9.42 -35.42 14.01
C PRO A 18 9.90 -35.40 12.56
N LEU A 19 10.06 -36.54 11.90
CA LEU A 19 10.38 -36.60 10.46
C LEU A 19 9.24 -36.06 9.59
N ALA A 20 7.99 -36.37 9.92
CA ALA A 20 6.82 -35.83 9.25
C ALA A 20 6.63 -34.34 9.50
N PHE A 21 6.87 -33.87 10.74
CA PHE A 21 6.83 -32.46 11.10
C PHE A 21 7.94 -31.67 10.40
N MET A 22 9.15 -32.23 10.35
CA MET A 22 10.30 -31.65 9.63
C MET A 22 10.04 -31.60 8.13
N GLY A 23 9.42 -32.62 7.54
CA GLY A 23 8.99 -32.62 6.14
C GLY A 23 7.93 -31.55 5.84
N SER A 24 6.93 -31.40 6.72
CA SER A 24 5.91 -30.36 6.60
C SER A 24 6.50 -28.95 6.71
N LEU A 25 7.49 -28.76 7.56
CA LEU A 25 8.18 -27.47 7.72
C LEU A 25 9.08 -27.17 6.50
N LEU A 26 9.77 -28.18 5.95
CA LEU A 26 10.57 -28.03 4.73
C LEU A 26 9.72 -27.62 3.52
N VAL A 27 8.48 -28.12 3.41
CA VAL A 27 7.54 -27.70 2.34
C VAL A 27 7.10 -26.25 2.55
N LEU A 28 6.88 -25.81 3.80
CA LEU A 28 6.62 -24.41 4.13
C LEU A 28 7.80 -23.51 3.75
N MET A 29 9.04 -23.98 3.96
CA MET A 29 10.29 -23.27 3.67
C MET A 29 10.63 -23.22 2.17
N CYS A 30 10.28 -24.24 1.38
CA CYS A 30 10.47 -24.24 -0.07
C CYS A 30 9.58 -23.22 -0.80
N SER A 31 8.62 -22.61 -0.11
CA SER A 31 7.68 -21.66 -0.71
C SER A 31 8.12 -20.20 -0.60
N VAL A 32 9.22 -19.89 0.12
CA VAL A 32 9.68 -18.51 0.34
C VAL A 32 11.21 -18.41 0.20
N SER A 33 11.67 -17.51 -0.66
CA SER A 33 13.02 -17.45 -1.21
C SER A 33 13.90 -16.39 -0.52
N SER A 34 14.23 -16.54 0.78
CA SER A 34 15.10 -15.58 1.45
C SER A 34 16.28 -16.23 2.19
N VAL A 35 17.47 -15.62 2.05
CA VAL A 35 18.76 -16.07 2.64
C VAL A 35 18.75 -16.20 4.18
N PRO A 36 18.04 -15.36 4.97
CA PRO A 36 17.99 -15.50 6.44
C PRO A 36 17.38 -16.82 6.92
N GLU A 37 16.46 -17.41 6.16
CA GLU A 37 15.77 -18.65 6.54
C GLU A 37 16.66 -19.89 6.37
N LEU A 38 17.67 -19.84 5.49
CA LEU A 38 18.69 -20.89 5.37
C LEU A 38 19.50 -21.04 6.67
N ILE A 39 19.84 -19.90 7.30
CA ILE A 39 20.59 -19.88 8.56
C ILE A 39 19.71 -20.42 9.69
N ALA A 40 18.43 -20.03 9.74
CA ALA A 40 17.47 -20.57 10.69
C ALA A 40 17.28 -22.09 10.53
N ALA A 41 17.22 -22.58 9.28
CA ALA A 41 17.12 -24.00 8.98
C ALA A 41 18.36 -24.79 9.46
N LEU A 42 19.57 -24.26 9.25
CA LEU A 42 20.81 -24.89 9.73
C LEU A 42 20.86 -24.96 11.27
N VAL A 43 20.45 -23.89 11.96
CA VAL A 43 20.36 -23.87 13.42
C VAL A 43 19.35 -24.88 13.93
N PHE A 44 18.21 -25.01 13.25
CA PHE A 44 17.16 -25.96 13.63
C PHE A 44 17.56 -27.42 13.41
N ILE A 45 18.16 -27.73 12.25
CA ILE A 45 18.72 -29.06 11.96
C ILE A 45 19.79 -29.40 13.00
N GLY A 46 20.66 -28.45 13.34
CA GLY A 46 21.64 -28.61 14.42
C GLY A 46 20.99 -28.92 15.77
N GLY A 47 19.94 -28.18 16.15
CA GLY A 47 19.20 -28.39 17.39
C GLY A 47 18.53 -29.78 17.46
N VAL A 48 17.90 -30.22 16.37
CA VAL A 48 17.28 -31.56 16.27
C VAL A 48 18.35 -32.65 16.38
N LEU A 49 19.48 -32.51 15.68
CA LEU A 49 20.58 -33.48 15.75
C LEU A 49 21.17 -33.59 17.18
N ILE A 50 21.33 -32.46 17.87
CA ILE A 50 21.80 -32.43 19.27
C ILE A 50 20.78 -33.10 20.19
N ALA A 51 19.48 -32.83 20.02
CA ALA A 51 18.42 -33.45 20.82
C ALA A 51 18.35 -34.96 20.61
N VAL A 52 18.49 -35.43 19.37
CA VAL A 52 18.56 -36.86 19.03
C VAL A 52 19.80 -37.51 19.63
N ALA A 53 20.97 -36.86 19.54
CA ALA A 53 22.20 -37.36 20.15
C ALA A 53 22.11 -37.45 21.68
N LEU A 54 21.56 -36.42 22.34
CA LEU A 54 21.33 -36.42 23.79
C LEU A 54 20.32 -37.49 24.21
N GLY A 55 19.24 -37.70 23.44
CA GLY A 55 18.28 -38.78 23.65
C GLY A 55 18.92 -40.16 23.53
N ALA A 56 19.79 -40.37 22.54
CA ALA A 56 20.54 -41.61 22.35
C ALA A 56 21.50 -41.87 23.52
N VAL A 57 22.23 -40.85 23.98
CA VAL A 57 23.15 -40.95 25.12
C VAL A 57 22.40 -41.19 26.44
N ALA A 58 21.25 -40.55 26.66
CA ALA A 58 20.43 -40.74 27.85
C ALA A 58 19.79 -42.13 27.90
N SER A 59 19.39 -42.67 26.75
CA SER A 59 18.85 -44.04 26.62
C SER A 59 19.91 -45.10 26.92
N GLY A 60 21.17 -44.85 26.56
CA GLY A 60 22.32 -45.71 26.91
C GLY A 60 22.65 -45.73 28.42
N LYS A 61 22.23 -44.72 29.18
CA LYS A 61 22.51 -44.59 30.63
C LYS A 61 21.34 -45.01 31.54
N GLY A 62 20.28 -45.60 30.99
CA GLY A 62 19.14 -46.09 31.78
C GLY A 62 18.24 -44.98 32.37
N ALA A 63 18.24 -43.80 31.77
CA ALA A 63 17.34 -42.71 32.18
C ALA A 63 15.86 -43.15 32.08
N LYS A 64 15.05 -42.84 33.10
CA LYS A 64 13.61 -43.15 33.07
C LYS A 64 12.98 -42.44 31.87
N ALA A 65 12.22 -43.17 31.05
CA ALA A 65 11.60 -42.69 29.80
C ALA A 65 10.85 -41.34 29.93
N GLN A 66 10.36 -41.03 31.12
CA GLN A 66 9.75 -39.76 31.48
C GLN A 66 10.68 -38.55 31.27
N TRP A 67 11.98 -38.66 31.57
CA TRP A 67 12.94 -37.57 31.37
C TRP A 67 13.27 -37.31 29.89
N ILE A 68 13.27 -38.37 29.08
CA ILE A 68 13.47 -38.26 27.63
C ILE A 68 12.25 -37.59 26.99
N ALA A 69 11.03 -37.98 27.39
CA ALA A 69 9.80 -37.36 26.93
C ALA A 69 9.74 -35.87 27.31
N VAL A 70 10.12 -35.52 28.54
CA VAL A 70 10.18 -34.13 29.00
C VAL A 70 11.18 -33.33 28.16
N SER A 71 12.38 -33.86 27.91
CA SER A 71 13.38 -33.17 27.08
C SER A 71 12.90 -32.92 25.66
N PHE A 72 12.16 -33.86 25.07
CA PHE A 72 11.59 -33.70 23.73
C PHE A 72 10.50 -32.63 23.70
N VAL A 73 9.58 -32.64 24.66
CA VAL A 73 8.51 -31.63 24.78
C VAL A 73 9.11 -30.23 24.96
N VAL A 74 10.12 -30.11 25.83
CA VAL A 74 10.82 -28.83 26.05
C VAL A 74 11.50 -28.37 24.76
N GLY A 75 12.21 -29.26 24.05
CA GLY A 75 12.86 -28.92 22.79
C GLY A 75 11.87 -28.48 21.70
N ALA A 76 10.75 -29.18 21.55
CA ALA A 76 9.69 -28.82 20.61
C ALA A 76 9.07 -27.46 20.96
N LEU A 77 8.84 -27.18 22.25
CA LEU A 77 8.28 -25.90 22.70
C LEU A 77 9.26 -24.74 22.45
N LEU A 78 10.56 -24.97 22.69
CA LEU A 78 11.63 -24.00 22.39
C LEU A 78 11.71 -23.71 20.89
N CYS A 79 11.57 -24.73 20.06
CA CYS A 79 11.51 -24.60 18.61
C CYS A 79 10.35 -23.73 18.14
N VAL A 80 9.14 -23.96 18.70
CA VAL A 80 7.96 -23.14 18.39
C VAL A 80 8.18 -21.68 18.80
N VAL A 81 8.76 -21.43 19.98
CA VAL A 81 9.06 -20.07 20.45
C VAL A 81 10.08 -19.37 19.56
N ILE A 82 11.12 -20.06 19.11
CA ILE A 82 12.14 -19.51 18.20
C ILE A 82 11.53 -19.17 16.85
N VAL A 83 10.77 -20.09 16.24
CA VAL A 83 10.12 -19.85 14.95
C VAL A 83 9.14 -18.70 15.05
N PHE A 84 8.28 -18.68 16.07
CA PHE A 84 7.35 -17.58 16.31
C PHE A 84 8.07 -16.25 16.53
N GLY A 85 9.16 -16.24 17.29
CA GLY A 85 9.98 -15.05 17.52
C GLY A 85 10.64 -14.52 16.23
N ILE A 86 11.15 -15.41 15.37
CA ILE A 86 11.71 -15.03 14.07
C ILE A 86 10.61 -14.48 13.16
N SER A 87 9.46 -15.16 13.06
CA SER A 87 8.32 -14.70 12.26
C SER A 87 7.81 -13.33 12.73
N LEU A 88 7.69 -13.12 14.04
CA LEU A 88 7.30 -11.84 14.61
C LEU A 88 8.35 -10.76 14.31
N SER A 89 9.65 -11.08 14.40
CA SER A 89 10.73 -10.15 14.08
C SER A 89 10.76 -9.75 12.61
N LEU A 90 10.48 -10.67 11.69
CA LEU A 90 10.42 -10.38 10.25
C LEU A 90 9.22 -9.51 9.90
N ALA A 91 8.04 -9.86 10.42
CA ALA A 91 6.83 -9.06 10.25
C ALA A 91 7.03 -7.64 10.82
N TRP A 92 7.69 -7.53 11.98
CA TRP A 92 7.97 -6.24 12.60
C TRP A 92 8.97 -5.38 11.79
N HIS A 93 9.87 -5.98 11.01
CA HIS A 93 10.81 -5.23 10.17
C HIS A 93 10.26 -4.90 8.78
N GLU A 94 9.09 -5.44 8.43
CA GLU A 94 8.52 -5.20 7.11
C GLU A 94 7.88 -3.81 7.05
N HIS A 95 8.55 -2.91 6.33
CA HIS A 95 8.08 -1.58 5.99
C HIS A 95 8.02 -1.46 4.47
N ARG A 96 6.83 -1.19 3.93
CA ARG A 96 6.62 -0.86 2.52
C ARG A 96 5.83 0.43 2.43
N PRO A 97 6.37 1.50 1.81
CA PRO A 97 5.65 2.75 1.67
C PRO A 97 4.35 2.57 0.88
N GLY A 98 3.35 3.35 1.26
CA GLY A 98 2.14 3.54 0.48
C GLY A 98 2.41 4.33 -0.78
N LEU A 99 1.33 4.71 -1.46
CA LEU A 99 1.39 5.49 -2.69
C LEU A 99 0.45 6.69 -2.57
N VAL A 100 0.98 7.88 -2.81
CA VAL A 100 0.14 9.03 -3.12
C VAL A 100 -0.04 9.09 -4.62
N SER A 101 -1.29 9.03 -5.06
CA SER A 101 -1.66 9.16 -6.47
C SER A 101 -2.66 10.29 -6.65
N TYR A 102 -2.44 11.13 -7.65
CA TYR A 102 -3.38 12.17 -8.05
C TYR A 102 -3.80 11.96 -9.50
N HIS A 103 -5.08 11.71 -9.70
CA HIS A 103 -5.71 11.53 -11.00
C HIS A 103 -6.53 12.77 -11.34
N VAL A 104 -6.36 13.27 -12.55
CA VAL A 104 -7.12 14.39 -13.13
C VAL A 104 -7.72 13.90 -14.43
N SER A 105 -9.04 13.84 -14.51
CA SER A 105 -9.76 13.57 -15.74
C SER A 105 -10.72 14.72 -16.05
N VAL A 106 -10.62 15.25 -17.26
CA VAL A 106 -11.56 16.25 -17.77
C VAL A 106 -12.07 15.77 -19.11
N THR A 107 -13.34 15.42 -19.18
CA THR A 107 -13.97 14.85 -20.38
C THR A 107 -15.03 15.78 -20.96
N GLY A 108 -15.25 15.68 -22.27
CA GLY A 108 -16.21 16.54 -22.99
C GLY A 108 -15.55 17.80 -23.58
N LEU A 109 -14.22 17.84 -23.62
CA LEU A 109 -13.42 18.83 -24.34
C LEU A 109 -13.29 18.46 -25.81
N GLU A 110 -13.25 17.16 -26.13
CA GLU A 110 -13.07 16.65 -27.48
C GLU A 110 -14.12 17.19 -28.46
N GLY A 111 -13.67 17.68 -29.61
CA GLY A 111 -14.53 18.31 -30.62
C GLY A 111 -14.93 19.75 -30.29
N GLY A 112 -14.49 20.27 -29.13
CA GLY A 112 -14.60 21.67 -28.75
C GLY A 112 -13.52 22.54 -29.38
N SER A 113 -13.77 23.84 -29.40
CA SER A 113 -12.81 24.83 -29.87
C SER A 113 -12.15 25.56 -28.70
N GLY A 114 -10.82 25.66 -28.75
CA GLY A 114 -10.03 26.57 -27.93
C GLY A 114 -9.71 27.86 -28.71
N GLU A 115 -10.00 29.02 -28.13
CA GLU A 115 -9.54 30.31 -28.70
C GLU A 115 -8.09 30.61 -28.23
N GLY A 116 -7.10 30.31 -29.06
CA GLY A 116 -5.70 30.64 -28.77
C GLY A 116 -5.07 29.76 -27.69
N SER A 117 -4.51 30.39 -26.64
CA SER A 117 -3.91 29.70 -25.49
C SER A 117 -4.94 29.55 -24.40
N THR A 118 -5.48 28.33 -24.24
CA THR A 118 -6.51 28.02 -23.24
C THR A 118 -5.90 27.35 -22.03
N THR A 119 -6.48 27.59 -20.84
CA THR A 119 -5.98 27.05 -19.58
C THR A 119 -7.12 26.49 -18.74
N LEU A 120 -6.92 25.32 -18.15
CA LEU A 120 -7.81 24.77 -17.14
C LEU A 120 -7.03 24.61 -15.84
N LEU A 121 -7.53 25.19 -14.74
CA LEU A 121 -6.88 25.09 -13.44
C LEU A 121 -7.63 24.11 -12.55
N VAL A 122 -6.90 23.17 -11.96
CA VAL A 122 -7.41 22.23 -10.95
C VAL A 122 -6.64 22.42 -9.65
N PRO A 123 -7.23 22.09 -8.50
CA PRO A 123 -6.53 22.15 -7.22
C PRO A 123 -5.34 21.19 -7.20
N VAL A 124 -4.37 21.46 -6.33
CA VAL A 124 -3.16 20.64 -6.15
C VAL A 124 -3.25 19.82 -4.86
N PRO A 125 -2.68 18.60 -4.85
CA PRO A 125 -2.57 17.82 -3.62
C PRO A 125 -1.56 18.46 -2.66
N MET A 126 -2.02 18.83 -1.47
CA MET A 126 -1.26 19.42 -0.39
C MET A 126 -1.27 18.52 0.85
N LYS A 127 -0.23 18.61 1.66
CA LYS A 127 -0.12 18.05 3.01
C LYS A 127 0.64 19.05 3.86
N ASP A 128 0.11 19.40 5.03
CA ASP A 128 0.73 20.34 5.97
C ASP A 128 1.15 21.69 5.33
N GLY A 129 0.40 22.13 4.31
CA GLY A 129 0.69 23.37 3.56
C GLY A 129 1.75 23.26 2.46
N GLU A 130 2.31 22.08 2.23
CA GLU A 130 3.28 21.81 1.17
C GLU A 130 2.69 20.90 0.08
N ILE A 131 3.13 21.06 -1.17
CA ILE A 131 2.66 20.24 -2.29
C ILE A 131 3.24 18.82 -2.13
N VAL A 132 2.36 17.81 -2.04
CA VAL A 132 2.75 16.42 -1.79
C VAL A 132 3.53 15.82 -2.95
N ILE A 133 3.11 16.13 -4.18
CA ILE A 133 3.75 15.66 -5.39
C ILE A 133 4.78 16.71 -5.82
N PRO A 134 6.07 16.36 -5.91
CA PRO A 134 7.11 17.35 -6.18
C PRO A 134 6.90 18.02 -7.54
N PRO A 135 7.25 19.31 -7.69
CA PRO A 135 7.10 20.03 -8.96
C PRO A 135 7.77 19.35 -10.16
N SER A 136 8.84 18.58 -9.94
CA SER A 136 9.50 17.78 -10.98
C SER A 136 8.60 16.72 -11.63
N ARG A 137 7.52 16.33 -10.97
CA ARG A 137 6.50 15.40 -11.49
C ARG A 137 5.19 16.07 -11.86
N LEU A 138 4.98 17.33 -11.47
CA LEU A 138 3.76 18.09 -11.79
C LEU A 138 3.94 19.05 -12.96
N VAL A 139 5.13 19.63 -13.12
CA VAL A 139 5.39 20.70 -14.09
C VAL A 139 6.02 20.14 -15.35
N ASN A 140 5.69 20.72 -16.50
CA ASN A 140 6.14 20.31 -17.82
C ASN A 140 5.82 18.85 -18.16
N GLN A 141 4.81 18.26 -17.52
CA GLN A 141 4.26 16.98 -17.98
C GLN A 141 3.31 17.25 -19.13
N THR A 142 3.39 16.41 -20.16
CA THR A 142 2.56 16.51 -21.35
C THR A 142 1.55 15.36 -21.35
N PHE A 143 0.28 15.70 -21.45
CA PHE A 143 -0.83 14.77 -21.61
C PHE A 143 -1.53 15.11 -22.92
N GLU A 144 -1.25 14.32 -23.96
CA GLU A 144 -1.62 14.63 -25.34
C GLU A 144 -1.10 16.02 -25.77
N ASN A 145 -1.97 17.03 -25.88
CA ASN A 145 -1.62 18.40 -26.26
C ASN A 145 -1.65 19.38 -25.08
N TRP A 146 -1.89 18.89 -23.86
CA TRP A 146 -1.90 19.69 -22.64
C TRP A 146 -0.54 19.66 -21.96
N THR A 147 -0.02 20.82 -21.57
CA THR A 147 1.19 20.95 -20.77
C THR A 147 0.84 21.47 -19.40
N THR A 148 1.44 20.86 -18.38
CA THR A 148 1.16 21.21 -16.98
C THR A 148 2.10 22.26 -16.42
N ALA A 149 1.58 23.16 -15.59
CA ALA A 149 2.36 24.17 -14.89
C ALA A 149 1.72 24.48 -13.52
N LEU A 150 2.53 24.87 -12.53
CA LEU A 150 2.00 25.42 -11.29
C LEU A 150 1.80 26.92 -11.45
N VAL A 151 0.62 27.41 -11.06
CA VAL A 151 0.23 28.81 -11.22
C VAL A 151 -0.34 29.32 -9.90
N GLU A 152 0.08 30.51 -9.48
CA GLU A 152 -0.51 31.22 -8.35
C GLU A 152 -1.79 31.95 -8.77
N THR A 153 -2.87 31.73 -8.02
CA THR A 153 -4.17 32.38 -8.23
C THR A 153 -4.57 33.16 -6.97
N GLU A 154 -5.67 33.92 -7.04
CA GLU A 154 -6.22 34.61 -5.86
C GLU A 154 -6.66 33.63 -4.76
N ASP A 155 -7.06 32.40 -5.12
CA ASP A 155 -7.44 31.37 -4.15
C ASP A 155 -6.23 30.56 -3.65
N GLY A 156 -5.08 30.63 -4.32
CA GLY A 156 -3.85 29.90 -3.98
C GLY A 156 -3.19 29.21 -5.19
N THR A 157 -2.15 28.41 -4.92
CA THR A 157 -1.45 27.64 -5.95
C THR A 157 -2.35 26.57 -6.56
N MET A 158 -2.38 26.47 -7.88
CA MET A 158 -3.16 25.50 -8.64
C MET A 158 -2.34 24.85 -9.76
N LEU A 159 -2.80 23.70 -10.25
CA LEU A 159 -2.21 23.01 -11.39
C LEU A 159 -2.94 23.44 -12.66
N ALA A 160 -2.22 24.11 -13.53
CA ALA A 160 -2.69 24.51 -14.83
C ALA A 160 -2.43 23.41 -15.86
N PHE A 161 -3.47 23.05 -16.61
CA PHE A 161 -3.38 22.35 -17.88
C PHE A 161 -3.51 23.40 -18.98
N GLN A 162 -2.43 23.63 -19.71
CA GLN A 162 -2.33 24.65 -20.74
C GLN A 162 -2.34 23.99 -22.12
N HIS A 163 -3.14 24.54 -23.03
CA HIS A 163 -3.26 24.07 -24.40
C HIS A 163 -3.09 25.23 -25.37
N GLN A 164 -2.27 25.03 -26.41
CA GLN A 164 -1.90 26.08 -27.37
C GLN A 164 -2.59 25.96 -28.74
N HIS A 165 -3.37 24.90 -28.96
CA HIS A 165 -4.03 24.65 -30.24
C HIS A 165 -5.53 24.94 -30.18
N THR A 166 -6.16 24.98 -31.35
CA THR A 166 -7.60 25.26 -31.46
C THR A 166 -8.49 24.05 -31.25
N ASN A 167 -7.98 22.83 -31.44
CA ASN A 167 -8.76 21.61 -31.26
C ASN A 167 -8.46 21.01 -29.89
N LEU A 168 -9.42 21.06 -28.98
CA LEU A 168 -9.24 20.57 -27.62
C LEU A 168 -9.32 19.05 -27.60
N THR A 169 -8.56 18.44 -26.71
CA THR A 169 -8.67 17.02 -26.38
C THR A 169 -9.01 16.86 -24.91
N ASP A 170 -9.59 15.72 -24.56
CA ASP A 170 -9.86 15.38 -23.17
C ASP A 170 -8.54 15.28 -22.37
N ILE A 171 -8.61 15.60 -21.08
CA ILE A 171 -7.44 15.55 -20.20
C ILE A 171 -7.50 14.24 -19.41
N GLN A 172 -6.41 13.51 -19.42
CA GLN A 172 -6.18 12.38 -18.52
C GLN A 172 -4.76 12.44 -17.98
N GLY A 173 -4.62 12.90 -16.74
CA GLY A 173 -3.36 13.05 -16.04
C GLY A 173 -3.29 12.15 -14.81
N ASP A 174 -2.23 11.35 -14.72
CA ASP A 174 -1.94 10.49 -13.59
C ASP A 174 -0.57 10.82 -13.01
N PHE A 175 -0.55 11.21 -11.74
CA PHE A 175 0.66 11.53 -10.99
C PHE A 175 0.79 10.59 -9.81
N TYR A 176 2.02 10.16 -9.52
CA TYR A 176 2.28 9.25 -8.42
C TYR A 176 3.61 9.55 -7.74
N VAL A 177 3.65 9.37 -6.42
CA VAL A 177 4.87 9.43 -5.61
C VAL A 177 4.77 8.38 -4.49
N PRO A 178 5.84 7.62 -4.21
CA PRO A 178 5.88 6.77 -3.02
C PRO A 178 5.78 7.63 -1.76
N GLU A 179 5.12 7.13 -0.73
CA GLU A 179 5.10 7.83 0.56
C GLU A 179 6.48 7.78 1.23
N GLU A 180 7.01 8.94 1.64
CA GLU A 180 8.37 9.02 2.21
C GLU A 180 8.41 8.67 3.71
N ASN A 181 7.34 8.91 4.47
CA ASN A 181 7.29 8.69 5.91
C ASN A 181 6.04 7.92 6.31
N ILE A 182 6.26 6.69 6.79
CA ILE A 182 5.23 5.83 7.37
C ILE A 182 5.44 5.86 8.89
N THR A 183 4.45 6.32 9.64
CA THR A 183 4.59 6.43 11.10
C THR A 183 3.43 5.81 11.88
N ASP A 184 2.32 5.45 11.24
CA ASP A 184 1.17 4.86 11.94
C ASP A 184 0.21 4.08 11.01
N THR A 185 -0.28 2.94 11.52
CA THR A 185 -1.33 2.12 10.89
C THR A 185 -2.69 2.80 10.76
N LYS A 186 -2.96 3.82 11.60
CA LYS A 186 -4.22 4.56 11.61
C LYS A 186 -3.94 6.06 11.46
N ARG A 187 -3.67 6.48 10.24
CA ARG A 187 -3.49 7.89 9.89
C ARG A 187 -4.84 8.49 9.49
N LEU A 188 -5.09 9.74 9.85
CA LEU A 188 -6.19 10.52 9.26
C LEU A 188 -5.78 10.98 7.86
N PRO A 189 -6.70 11.28 6.94
CA PRO A 189 -6.34 11.91 5.68
C PRO A 189 -5.71 13.28 5.98
N GLU A 190 -4.39 13.38 5.83
CA GLU A 190 -3.63 14.63 5.95
C GLU A 190 -3.47 15.30 4.60
N GLU A 191 -3.54 14.52 3.52
CA GLU A 191 -3.51 14.99 2.15
C GLU A 191 -4.89 15.53 1.73
N TYR A 192 -4.92 16.73 1.16
CA TYR A 192 -6.13 17.39 0.67
C TYR A 192 -5.87 18.10 -0.66
N LEU A 193 -6.94 18.42 -1.38
CA LEU A 193 -6.90 19.27 -2.57
C LEU A 193 -6.98 20.74 -2.16
N SER A 194 -5.98 21.51 -2.55
CA SER A 194 -5.87 22.94 -2.26
C SER A 194 -6.05 23.76 -3.54
N PRO A 195 -6.78 24.89 -3.49
CA PRO A 195 -7.18 25.60 -2.27
C PRO A 195 -8.48 25.09 -1.64
N VAL A 196 -8.56 25.19 -0.32
CA VAL A 196 -9.76 24.89 0.47
C VAL A 196 -10.47 26.21 0.78
N LEU A 197 -11.70 26.37 0.31
CA LEU A 197 -12.47 27.60 0.48
C LEU A 197 -13.30 27.58 1.77
N GLU A 198 -14.01 26.48 2.00
CA GLU A 198 -14.87 26.29 3.17
C GLU A 198 -14.91 24.81 3.54
N THR A 199 -14.85 24.51 4.83
CA THR A 199 -15.11 23.15 5.34
C THR A 199 -16.59 23.01 5.65
N ILE A 200 -17.27 22.10 4.96
CA ILE A 200 -18.71 21.85 5.13
C ILE A 200 -18.93 20.92 6.33
N SER A 201 -18.16 19.83 6.40
CA SER A 201 -18.19 18.86 7.49
C SER A 201 -16.90 18.04 7.53
N ASP A 202 -16.76 17.13 8.49
CA ASP A 202 -15.60 16.24 8.57
C ASP A 202 -15.50 15.39 7.29
N GLY A 203 -14.41 15.58 6.54
CA GLY A 203 -14.19 14.91 5.26
C GLY A 203 -14.95 15.49 4.08
N CYS A 204 -15.55 16.68 4.20
CA CYS A 204 -16.20 17.35 3.08
C CYS A 204 -15.91 18.85 3.10
N TYR A 205 -15.37 19.37 2.00
CA TYR A 205 -14.99 20.76 1.87
C TYR A 205 -15.17 21.24 0.44
N THR A 206 -15.21 22.56 0.26
CA THR A 206 -15.26 23.16 -1.07
C THR A 206 -13.87 23.55 -1.53
N THR A 207 -13.63 23.32 -2.81
CA THR A 207 -12.45 23.78 -3.55
C THR A 207 -12.91 24.47 -4.83
N VAL A 208 -11.98 24.78 -5.71
CA VAL A 208 -12.24 25.57 -6.91
C VAL A 208 -11.54 24.97 -8.11
N ILE A 209 -12.21 25.01 -9.25
CA ILE A 209 -11.62 24.81 -10.56
C ILE A 209 -11.81 26.08 -11.38
N TYR A 210 -10.92 26.32 -12.34
CA TYR A 210 -11.07 27.43 -13.28
C TYR A 210 -11.08 26.90 -14.71
N VAL A 211 -12.05 27.37 -15.48
CA VAL A 211 -12.18 27.07 -16.90
C VAL A 211 -12.00 28.38 -17.67
N ASP A 212 -10.99 28.45 -18.55
CA ASP A 212 -10.75 29.64 -19.36
C ASP A 212 -11.93 29.94 -20.31
N GLU A 213 -12.22 31.23 -20.54
CA GLU A 213 -13.33 31.67 -21.40
C GLU A 213 -13.19 31.22 -22.87
N GLY A 214 -11.96 30.94 -23.31
CA GLY A 214 -11.65 30.39 -24.62
C GLY A 214 -12.00 28.90 -24.76
N ILE A 215 -12.33 28.19 -23.68
CA ILE A 215 -12.73 26.78 -23.71
C ILE A 215 -14.23 26.69 -24.01
N ARG A 216 -14.57 26.22 -25.22
CA ARG A 216 -15.96 26.03 -25.65
C ARG A 216 -16.23 24.56 -25.97
N PRO A 217 -16.61 23.74 -24.97
CA PRO A 217 -16.94 22.35 -25.20
C PRO A 217 -18.25 22.23 -26.01
N PRO A 218 -18.42 21.16 -26.81
CA PRO A 218 -19.64 20.93 -27.59
C PRO A 218 -20.84 20.53 -26.71
N GLY A 219 -20.59 20.14 -25.46
CA GLY A 219 -21.60 19.74 -24.49
C GLY A 219 -21.15 20.02 -23.06
N ASN A 220 -21.58 19.18 -22.13
CA ASN A 220 -21.16 19.29 -20.74
C ASN A 220 -19.70 18.87 -20.58
N LEU A 221 -18.96 19.64 -19.80
CA LEU A 221 -17.63 19.28 -19.33
C LEU A 221 -17.76 18.51 -18.02
N THR A 222 -17.09 17.38 -17.88
CA THR A 222 -17.04 16.62 -16.62
C THR A 222 -15.64 16.66 -16.07
N VAL A 223 -15.49 17.05 -14.80
CA VAL A 223 -14.21 17.10 -14.10
C VAL A 223 -14.24 16.06 -12.98
N ASP A 224 -13.33 15.11 -13.04
CA ASP A 224 -13.12 14.04 -12.06
C ASP A 224 -11.69 14.15 -11.52
N LEU A 225 -11.57 14.51 -10.24
CA LEU A 225 -10.28 14.56 -9.55
C LEU A 225 -10.27 13.51 -8.47
N ARG A 226 -9.24 12.68 -8.42
CA ARG A 226 -9.08 11.64 -7.40
C ARG A 226 -7.68 11.68 -6.82
N LEU A 227 -7.59 12.08 -5.56
CA LEU A 227 -6.37 11.96 -4.75
C LEU A 227 -6.51 10.74 -3.86
N SER A 228 -5.59 9.78 -3.97
CA SER A 228 -5.51 8.64 -3.05
C SER A 228 -4.16 8.67 -2.32
N ALA A 229 -4.18 8.31 -1.04
CA ALA A 229 -2.99 8.22 -0.19
C ALA A 229 -3.11 7.02 0.75
N GLY A 230 -1.98 6.58 1.30
CA GLY A 230 -1.84 5.45 2.22
C GLY A 230 -1.65 4.10 1.53
N GLY A 231 -2.08 3.04 2.22
CA GLY A 231 -2.02 1.66 1.70
C GLY A 231 -0.65 0.99 1.74
N GLY A 232 0.27 1.56 2.51
CA GLY A 232 1.55 0.93 2.83
C GLY A 232 1.39 -0.30 3.73
N LEU A 233 2.53 -0.92 4.05
CA LEU A 233 2.65 -1.98 5.03
C LEU A 233 3.58 -1.49 6.15
N TYR A 234 3.09 -1.46 7.37
CA TYR A 234 3.84 -1.05 8.55
C TYR A 234 3.83 -2.17 9.60
N HIS A 235 5.00 -2.72 9.93
CA HIS A 235 5.14 -3.86 10.85
C HIS A 235 4.22 -5.04 10.48
N GLY A 236 4.09 -5.33 9.17
CA GLY A 236 3.23 -6.40 8.66
C GLY A 236 1.73 -6.11 8.72
N MET A 237 1.32 -4.90 9.11
CA MET A 237 -0.07 -4.45 9.10
C MET A 237 -0.32 -3.53 7.91
N PHE A 238 -1.40 -3.77 7.18
CA PHE A 238 -1.82 -2.88 6.10
C PHE A 238 -2.33 -1.56 6.66
N GLU A 239 -1.88 -0.47 6.06
CA GLU A 239 -2.39 0.85 6.37
C GLU A 239 -3.71 1.12 5.66
N GLN A 240 -4.50 1.99 6.26
CA GLN A 240 -5.72 2.48 5.63
C GLN A 240 -5.34 3.28 4.37
N MET A 241 -6.15 3.15 3.32
CA MET A 241 -6.11 4.06 2.18
C MET A 241 -7.25 5.05 2.33
N TYR A 242 -6.97 6.30 1.96
CA TYR A 242 -7.98 7.34 1.85
C TYR A 242 -8.07 7.82 0.43
N ARG A 243 -9.25 8.30 0.08
CA ARG A 243 -9.48 8.93 -1.21
C ARG A 243 -10.27 10.21 -1.04
N THR A 244 -9.78 11.26 -1.68
CA THR A 244 -10.49 12.52 -1.88
C THR A 244 -10.96 12.56 -3.34
N GLU A 245 -12.27 12.71 -3.54
CA GLU A 245 -12.90 12.74 -4.86
C GLU A 245 -13.59 14.10 -5.08
N VAL A 246 -13.42 14.67 -6.28
CA VAL A 246 -14.21 15.79 -6.80
C VAL A 246 -14.84 15.32 -8.08
N GLN A 247 -16.16 15.44 -8.18
CA GLN A 247 -16.90 15.12 -9.39
C GLN A 247 -17.85 16.27 -9.72
N GLU A 248 -17.54 17.01 -10.78
CA GLU A 248 -18.31 18.19 -11.19
C GLU A 248 -18.74 18.07 -12.65
N THR A 249 -19.97 18.49 -12.96
CA THR A 249 -20.48 18.58 -14.34
C THR A 249 -20.78 20.04 -14.66
N VAL A 250 -19.94 20.64 -15.50
CA VAL A 250 -20.01 22.04 -15.89
C VAL A 250 -20.82 22.18 -17.19
N PRO A 251 -21.95 22.92 -17.18
CA PRO A 251 -22.76 23.15 -18.37
C PRO A 251 -22.02 23.95 -19.45
N PRO A 252 -22.37 23.76 -20.75
CA PRO A 252 -21.76 24.52 -21.84
C PRO A 252 -21.96 26.03 -21.67
N GLY A 253 -20.94 26.80 -22.00
CA GLY A 253 -20.93 28.26 -21.85
C GLY A 253 -20.62 28.77 -20.43
N THR A 254 -20.35 27.86 -19.48
CA THR A 254 -19.85 28.22 -18.15
C THR A 254 -18.33 28.33 -18.20
N ALA A 255 -17.79 29.46 -17.78
CA ALA A 255 -16.36 29.72 -17.68
C ALA A 255 -16.04 30.50 -16.40
N GLY A 256 -14.75 30.63 -16.10
CA GLY A 256 -14.24 31.30 -14.92
C GLY A 256 -14.16 30.40 -13.70
N ARG A 257 -14.36 31.01 -12.54
CA ARG A 257 -14.22 30.39 -11.21
C ARG A 257 -15.44 29.52 -10.87
N ILE A 258 -15.24 28.22 -10.71
CA ILE A 258 -16.30 27.26 -10.39
C ILE A 258 -15.98 26.60 -9.05
N VAL A 259 -16.85 26.81 -8.06
CA VAL A 259 -16.72 26.19 -6.73
C VAL A 259 -17.27 24.78 -6.78
N VAL A 260 -16.49 23.82 -6.32
CA VAL A 260 -16.80 22.38 -6.37
C VAL A 260 -16.64 21.76 -5.00
N THR A 261 -17.34 20.66 -4.75
CA THR A 261 -17.24 19.93 -3.48
C THR A 261 -16.24 18.79 -3.61
N ALA A 262 -15.38 18.65 -2.61
CA ALA A 262 -14.46 17.53 -2.43
C ALA A 262 -14.94 16.67 -1.25
N GLU A 263 -15.02 15.37 -1.47
CA GLU A 263 -15.41 14.38 -0.47
C GLU A 263 -14.25 13.43 -0.17
N VAL A 264 -13.99 13.21 1.12
CA VAL A 264 -12.92 12.35 1.62
C VAL A 264 -13.51 11.13 2.29
N GLY A 265 -13.05 9.95 1.88
CA GLY A 265 -13.51 8.66 2.44
C GLY A 265 -12.37 7.67 2.65
N GLU A 266 -12.54 6.77 3.62
CA GLU A 266 -11.71 5.56 3.72
C GLU A 266 -12.03 4.67 2.52
N TYR A 267 -11.02 4.35 1.73
CA TYR A 267 -11.12 3.48 0.58
C TYR A 267 -10.48 2.13 0.91
N ARG A 268 -11.21 1.04 0.66
CA ARG A 268 -10.62 -0.29 0.65
C ARG A 268 -10.64 -0.80 -0.78
N PRO A 269 -9.48 -1.04 -1.42
CA PRO A 269 -9.48 -1.74 -2.69
C PRO A 269 -10.19 -3.08 -2.46
N ARG A 270 -11.28 -3.32 -3.20
CA ARG A 270 -11.86 -4.67 -3.24
C ARG A 270 -10.74 -5.58 -3.71
N GLY A 271 -10.39 -6.56 -2.88
CA GLY A 271 -9.42 -7.58 -3.26
C GLY A 271 -9.84 -8.25 -4.58
N PRO A 272 -8.89 -8.82 -5.33
CA PRO A 272 -9.19 -9.62 -6.51
C PRO A 272 -10.16 -10.76 -6.20
#